data_AF-A0A519RXA4-F1
#
_entry.id   AF-A0A519RXA4-F1
#
_cell.length_a   1.000
_cell.length_b   1.000
_cell.length_c   1.000
_cell.angle_alpha   90.00
_cell.angle_beta   90.00
_cell.angle_gamma   90.00
#
_symmetry.space_group_name_H-M   'P 1'
#
loop_
_entity.id
_entity.type
_entity.pdbx_description
1 polymer ?
#
loop_
_entity_poly.entity_id
_entity_poly.type
_entity_poly.pdbx_seq_one_letter_code
_entity_poly.pdbx_strand_id
1 'polypeptide(L)'
;MSETYYARLAALASAPAATPADLLPKLRQLLEKVLRDECKRREAPFADLSQAIGLVAYDHNLPPLLRRQLQNLRLVANLVLHESYPGKAAEATSGFMAVAELVRHLSGAAYTGPLPAGAGLSAEEQAQAILEAEAPVPAASPVWRVQVLHADLGTGQLTAELCVPADNRPSGPFTIALPAAYDDLLPLAAALHPVLHLVNPVAQPDGRIRPRRVVLEPDYLVSVTTIAECAQAGGTLPDWALLKAFQPDETSRPLVVGNLVNMLLDEEVSHAARQEEWASLPSAAVLAEVDEATGKIEFAEEPATQATEFDLEGFFKKRLFRSNPLTISALPEFQTRNGVPELLNDLRRQYQTLRNTRVQGFIAGSRTGYQQQPLRVADCFLEPAFLSATYGLQGRLDLLHESPTGYDIVELKSSTKV
;
A
#
# COMPACT_ATOMS: atom_id res chain seq x y z
N MET A 1 -19.68 -28.37 17.79
CA MET A 1 -19.02 -27.32 16.98
C MET A 1 -19.63 -25.95 17.24
N SER A 2 -20.96 -25.80 17.11
CA SER A 2 -21.69 -24.56 17.45
C SER A 2 -21.51 -24.12 18.90
N GLU A 3 -21.57 -25.06 19.86
CA GLU A 3 -21.34 -24.77 21.29
C GLU A 3 -19.99 -24.10 21.54
N THR A 4 -18.96 -24.46 20.77
CA THR A 4 -17.60 -23.92 20.93
C THR A 4 -17.48 -22.48 20.41
N TYR A 5 -18.23 -22.12 19.37
CA TYR A 5 -18.28 -20.74 18.87
C TYR A 5 -19.18 -19.85 19.73
N TYR A 6 -20.33 -20.36 20.16
CA TYR A 6 -21.24 -19.66 21.06
C TYR A 6 -20.66 -19.46 22.45
N ALA A 7 -19.87 -20.41 22.98
CA ALA A 7 -19.12 -20.18 24.22
C ALA A 7 -18.10 -19.04 24.07
N ARG A 8 -17.44 -18.90 22.91
CA ARG A 8 -16.52 -17.79 22.62
C ARG A 8 -17.26 -16.46 22.47
N LEU A 9 -18.41 -16.43 21.80
CA LEU A 9 -19.26 -15.23 21.74
C LEU A 9 -19.73 -14.83 23.15
N ALA A 10 -20.20 -15.78 23.96
CA ALA A 10 -20.60 -15.52 25.34
C ALA A 10 -19.45 -14.95 26.19
N ALA A 11 -18.25 -15.51 26.06
CA ALA A 11 -17.06 -14.98 26.73
C ALA A 11 -16.71 -13.55 26.30
N LEU A 12 -16.89 -13.22 25.02
CA LEU A 12 -16.67 -11.86 24.51
C LEU A 12 -17.73 -10.87 25.01
N ALA A 13 -18.98 -11.30 25.18
CA ALA A 13 -20.05 -10.47 25.70
C ALA A 13 -19.95 -10.23 27.22
N SER A 14 -19.43 -11.20 27.98
CA SER A 14 -19.29 -11.11 29.44
C SER A 14 -17.96 -10.51 29.90
N ALA A 15 -17.07 -10.12 28.99
CA ALA A 15 -15.78 -9.52 29.35
C ALA A 15 -15.98 -8.10 29.93
N PRO A 16 -15.63 -7.85 31.21
CA PRO A 16 -15.78 -6.52 31.80
C PRO A 16 -14.82 -5.53 31.12
N ALA A 17 -15.31 -4.32 30.82
CA ALA A 17 -14.55 -3.19 30.30
C ALA A 17 -13.90 -3.34 28.90
N ALA A 18 -14.36 -4.28 28.05
CA ALA A 18 -13.87 -4.38 26.68
C ALA A 18 -14.33 -3.18 25.84
N THR A 19 -13.39 -2.38 25.33
CA THR A 19 -13.70 -1.31 24.40
C THR A 19 -14.10 -1.89 23.03
N PRO A 20 -14.80 -1.16 22.15
CA PRO A 20 -15.06 -1.61 20.79
C PRO A 20 -13.77 -1.98 20.04
N ALA A 21 -12.68 -1.24 20.27
CA ALA A 21 -11.35 -1.54 19.74
C ALA A 21 -10.79 -2.90 20.20
N ASP A 22 -11.14 -3.38 21.39
CA ASP A 22 -10.73 -4.71 21.87
C ASP A 22 -11.63 -5.82 21.33
N LEU A 23 -12.91 -5.52 21.12
CA LEU A 23 -13.94 -6.49 20.76
C LEU A 23 -13.96 -6.80 19.25
N LEU A 24 -13.85 -5.77 18.40
CA LEU A 24 -13.90 -5.91 16.94
C LEU A 24 -12.81 -6.85 16.36
N PRO A 25 -11.53 -6.77 16.78
CA PRO A 25 -10.51 -7.71 16.33
C PRO A 25 -10.78 -9.16 16.74
N LYS A 26 -11.27 -9.37 17.96
CA LYS A 26 -11.61 -10.71 18.48
C LYS A 26 -12.80 -11.31 17.74
N LEU A 27 -13.80 -10.49 17.41
CA LEU A 27 -14.93 -10.89 16.56
C LEU A 27 -14.48 -11.29 15.15
N ARG A 28 -13.56 -10.52 14.55
CA ARG A 28 -12.96 -10.90 13.25
C ARG A 28 -12.18 -12.21 13.32
N GLN A 29 -11.39 -12.43 14.37
CA GLN A 29 -10.68 -13.71 14.56
C GLN A 29 -11.65 -14.88 14.69
N LEU A 30 -12.77 -14.69 15.40
CA LEU A 30 -13.80 -15.70 15.51
C LEU A 30 -14.48 -15.96 14.16
N LEU A 31 -14.82 -14.91 13.39
CA LEU A 31 -15.35 -15.02 12.04
C LEU A 31 -14.40 -15.83 11.13
N GLU A 32 -13.12 -15.50 11.14
CA GLU A 32 -12.10 -16.20 10.36
C GLU A 32 -12.04 -17.68 10.74
N LYS A 33 -12.07 -17.99 12.04
CA LYS A 33 -12.10 -19.39 12.51
C LYS A 33 -13.34 -20.13 12.00
N VAL A 34 -14.52 -19.55 12.15
CA VAL A 34 -15.79 -20.15 11.69
C VAL A 34 -15.73 -20.47 10.19
N LEU A 35 -15.24 -19.53 9.39
CA LEU A 35 -15.13 -19.69 7.94
C LEU A 35 -14.05 -20.70 7.53
N ARG A 36 -12.90 -20.73 8.22
CA ARG A 36 -11.85 -21.74 7.97
C ARG A 36 -12.34 -23.15 8.26
N ASP A 37 -13.03 -23.33 9.37
CA ASP A 37 -13.57 -24.64 9.76
C ASP A 37 -14.66 -25.09 8.77
N GLU A 38 -15.48 -24.18 8.24
CA GLU A 38 -16.48 -24.50 7.21
C GLU A 38 -15.84 -24.80 5.84
N CYS A 39 -14.83 -24.02 5.41
CA CYS A 39 -14.09 -24.32 4.17
C CYS A 39 -13.42 -25.69 4.26
N LYS A 40 -12.82 -26.01 5.42
CA LYS A 40 -12.21 -27.33 5.67
C LYS A 40 -13.22 -28.47 5.62
N ARG A 41 -14.41 -28.28 6.21
CA ARG A 41 -15.51 -29.27 6.18
C ARG A 41 -15.95 -29.60 4.75
N ARG A 42 -15.82 -28.64 3.84
CA ARG A 42 -16.24 -28.76 2.44
C ARG A 42 -15.10 -28.99 1.47
N GLU A 43 -13.89 -29.22 1.97
CA GLU A 43 -12.67 -29.37 1.16
C GLU A 43 -12.45 -28.20 0.17
N ALA A 44 -12.91 -27.00 0.54
CA ALA A 44 -12.77 -25.79 -0.24
C ALA A 44 -11.50 -25.01 0.16
N PRO A 45 -10.80 -24.35 -0.79
CA PRO A 45 -9.63 -23.55 -0.48
C PRO A 45 -10.00 -22.27 0.30
N PHE A 46 -9.21 -21.94 1.32
CA PHE A 46 -9.31 -20.66 2.04
C PHE A 46 -8.22 -19.71 1.52
N ALA A 47 -8.58 -18.83 0.59
CA ALA A 47 -7.65 -17.83 0.04
C ALA A 47 -7.51 -16.62 0.99
N ASP A 48 -8.60 -15.87 1.17
CA ASP A 48 -8.68 -14.75 2.11
C ASP A 48 -10.08 -14.65 2.74
N LEU A 49 -10.20 -13.80 3.77
CA LEU A 49 -11.43 -13.65 4.53
C LEU A 49 -12.59 -13.08 3.70
N SER A 50 -12.31 -12.21 2.73
CA SER A 50 -13.35 -11.62 1.87
C SER A 50 -13.95 -12.66 0.93
N GLN A 51 -13.09 -13.44 0.27
CA GLN A 51 -13.51 -14.53 -0.61
C GLN A 51 -14.23 -15.63 0.18
N ALA A 52 -13.74 -15.97 1.38
CA ALA A 52 -14.37 -16.97 2.23
C ALA A 52 -15.79 -16.54 2.66
N ILE A 53 -16.01 -15.26 2.99
CA ILE A 53 -17.36 -14.72 3.25
C ILE A 53 -18.23 -14.86 2.00
N GLY A 54 -17.71 -14.50 0.83
CA GLY A 54 -18.46 -14.58 -0.43
C GLY A 54 -18.89 -16.00 -0.79
N LEU A 55 -17.98 -16.96 -0.66
CA LEU A 55 -18.22 -18.38 -0.93
C LEU A 55 -19.29 -18.94 0.02
N VAL A 56 -19.07 -18.81 1.33
CA VAL A 56 -20.01 -19.31 2.35
C VAL A 56 -21.38 -18.64 2.23
N ALA A 57 -21.42 -17.35 1.88
CA ALA A 57 -22.68 -16.64 1.66
C ALA A 57 -23.49 -17.21 0.48
N TYR A 58 -22.82 -17.52 -0.63
CA TYR A 58 -23.47 -18.13 -1.79
C TYR A 58 -23.97 -19.55 -1.47
N ASP A 59 -23.11 -20.38 -0.88
CA ASP A 59 -23.41 -21.79 -0.64
C ASP A 59 -24.53 -22.02 0.38
N HIS A 60 -24.59 -21.20 1.44
CA HIS A 60 -25.59 -21.31 2.49
C HIS A 60 -26.78 -20.37 2.28
N ASN A 61 -26.89 -19.74 1.10
CA ASN A 61 -27.92 -18.75 0.78
C ASN A 61 -28.10 -17.70 1.89
N LEU A 62 -26.99 -17.17 2.39
CA LEU A 62 -27.04 -16.17 3.45
C LEU A 62 -27.75 -14.90 2.95
N PRO A 63 -28.59 -14.27 3.79
CA PRO A 63 -29.24 -13.01 3.42
C PRO A 63 -28.23 -11.95 2.98
N PRO A 64 -28.52 -11.13 1.95
CA PRO A 64 -27.60 -10.09 1.46
C PRO A 64 -27.15 -9.12 2.56
N LEU A 65 -28.06 -8.79 3.49
CA LEU A 65 -27.74 -7.94 4.64
C LEU A 65 -26.73 -8.59 5.59
N LEU A 66 -26.85 -9.89 5.84
CA LEU A 66 -25.91 -10.62 6.69
C LEU A 66 -24.53 -10.67 6.04
N ARG A 67 -24.46 -10.97 4.74
CA ARG A 67 -23.20 -10.92 3.97
C ARG A 67 -22.54 -9.54 4.08
N ARG A 68 -23.31 -8.46 3.95
CA ARG A 68 -22.81 -7.08 4.08
C ARG A 68 -22.28 -6.81 5.49
N GLN A 69 -23.01 -7.23 6.53
CA GLN A 69 -22.56 -7.05 7.92
C GLN A 69 -21.25 -7.80 8.22
N LEU A 70 -21.06 -9.02 7.68
CA LEU A 70 -19.81 -9.77 7.82
C LEU A 70 -18.63 -9.08 7.12
N GLN A 71 -18.87 -8.53 5.92
CA GLN A 71 -17.86 -7.73 5.21
C GLN A 71 -17.52 -6.44 5.96
N ASN A 72 -18.52 -5.75 6.51
CA ASN A 72 -18.30 -4.55 7.33
C ASN A 72 -17.54 -4.87 8.61
N LEU A 73 -17.82 -5.98 9.29
CA LEU A 73 -17.02 -6.44 10.43
C LEU A 73 -15.56 -6.66 10.02
N ARG A 74 -15.30 -7.30 8.87
CA ARG A 74 -13.92 -7.46 8.35
C ARG A 74 -13.24 -6.11 8.15
N LEU A 75 -13.90 -5.17 7.47
CA LEU A 75 -13.35 -3.85 7.17
C LEU A 75 -13.11 -3.03 8.44
N VAL A 76 -14.11 -2.91 9.30
CA VAL A 76 -14.00 -2.16 10.55
C VAL A 76 -12.95 -2.78 11.48
N ALA A 77 -12.90 -4.10 11.63
CA ALA A 77 -11.86 -4.73 12.43
C ALA A 77 -10.46 -4.55 11.82
N ASN A 78 -10.32 -4.46 10.49
CA ASN A 78 -9.09 -4.04 9.83
C ASN A 78 -8.74 -2.59 10.18
N LEU A 79 -9.72 -1.67 10.17
CA LEU A 79 -9.51 -0.28 10.59
C LEU A 79 -9.10 -0.19 12.06
N VAL A 80 -9.64 -1.03 12.94
CA VAL A 80 -9.20 -1.09 14.34
C VAL A 80 -7.76 -1.60 14.45
N LEU A 81 -7.48 -2.75 13.83
CA LEU A 81 -6.19 -3.46 13.92
C LEU A 81 -5.05 -2.69 13.25
N HIS A 82 -5.33 -2.15 12.08
CA HIS A 82 -4.33 -1.51 11.26
C HIS A 82 -4.41 -0.01 11.40
N GLU A 83 -5.60 0.60 11.49
CA GLU A 83 -5.82 2.05 11.42
C GLU A 83 -6.03 2.79 12.75
N SER A 84 -5.96 2.08 13.89
CA SER A 84 -6.22 2.62 15.24
C SER A 84 -7.58 3.33 15.35
N TYR A 85 -8.53 2.91 14.52
CA TYR A 85 -9.92 3.29 14.66
C TYR A 85 -10.42 2.79 16.03
N PRO A 86 -10.97 3.66 16.90
CA PRO A 86 -11.42 3.25 18.23
C PRO A 86 -12.63 2.31 18.18
N GLY A 87 -13.32 2.25 17.04
CA GLY A 87 -14.56 1.49 16.88
C GLY A 87 -15.74 2.12 17.63
N LYS A 88 -16.94 1.96 17.08
CA LYS A 88 -18.19 2.36 17.73
C LYS A 88 -18.84 1.14 18.40
N ALA A 89 -19.53 1.36 19.52
CA ALA A 89 -20.29 0.30 20.18
C ALA A 89 -21.34 -0.35 19.26
N ALA A 90 -21.94 0.44 18.36
CA ALA A 90 -22.89 -0.04 17.36
C ALA A 90 -22.25 -1.01 16.34
N GLU A 91 -21.01 -0.73 15.92
CA GLU A 91 -20.28 -1.61 14.98
C GLU A 91 -19.89 -2.92 15.64
N ALA A 92 -19.44 -2.87 16.90
CA ALA A 92 -19.11 -4.07 17.65
C ALA A 92 -20.36 -4.93 17.91
N THR A 93 -21.49 -4.29 18.22
CA THR A 93 -22.80 -4.96 18.37
C THR A 93 -23.27 -5.60 17.06
N SER A 94 -23.22 -4.85 15.95
CA SER A 94 -23.59 -5.34 14.62
C SER A 94 -22.70 -6.52 14.18
N GLY A 95 -21.39 -6.41 14.38
CA GLY A 95 -20.44 -7.48 14.11
C GLY A 95 -20.69 -8.73 14.95
N PHE A 96 -20.99 -8.56 16.24
CA PHE A 96 -21.37 -9.65 17.13
C PHE A 96 -22.59 -10.40 16.62
N MET A 97 -23.67 -9.67 16.30
CA MET A 97 -24.92 -10.25 15.80
C MET A 97 -24.70 -10.96 14.47
N ALA A 98 -23.90 -10.39 13.56
CA ALA A 98 -23.58 -10.99 12.29
C ALA A 98 -22.84 -12.33 12.43
N VAL A 99 -21.87 -12.43 13.36
CA VAL A 99 -21.17 -13.70 13.62
C VAL A 99 -22.10 -14.72 14.26
N ALA A 100 -22.95 -14.31 15.22
CA ALA A 100 -23.93 -15.20 15.84
C ALA A 100 -24.92 -15.77 14.82
N GLU A 101 -25.38 -14.93 13.90
CA GLU A 101 -26.33 -15.27 12.85
C GLU A 101 -25.69 -16.13 11.74
N LEU A 102 -24.41 -15.91 11.42
CA LEU A 102 -23.64 -16.81 10.55
C LEU A 102 -23.57 -18.22 11.17
N VAL A 103 -23.21 -18.32 12.46
CA VAL A 103 -23.15 -19.63 13.14
C VAL A 103 -24.54 -20.28 13.20
N ARG A 104 -25.62 -19.49 13.32
CA ARG A 104 -27.00 -20.02 13.25
C ARG A 104 -27.29 -20.63 11.90
N HIS A 105 -26.92 -19.97 10.79
CA HIS A 105 -27.10 -20.53 9.44
C HIS A 105 -26.27 -21.79 9.22
N LEU A 106 -25.05 -21.85 9.74
CA LEU A 106 -24.17 -23.02 9.57
C LEU A 106 -24.56 -24.22 10.44
N SER A 107 -25.17 -23.98 11.61
CA SER A 107 -25.43 -25.04 12.61
C SER A 107 -26.91 -25.33 12.88
N GLY A 108 -27.82 -24.44 12.45
CA GLY A 108 -29.25 -24.52 12.72
C GLY A 108 -29.68 -24.12 14.15
N ALA A 109 -28.74 -23.96 15.09
CA ALA A 109 -29.03 -23.59 16.48
C ALA A 109 -28.92 -22.07 16.68
N ALA A 110 -29.87 -21.45 17.38
CA ALA A 110 -29.83 -20.02 17.69
C ALA A 110 -28.91 -19.71 18.88
N TYR A 111 -28.31 -18.52 18.88
CA TYR A 111 -27.53 -18.03 20.03
C TYR A 111 -28.45 -17.61 21.18
N THR A 112 -28.25 -18.18 22.37
CA THR A 112 -29.04 -17.89 23.58
C THR A 112 -28.19 -17.32 24.73
N GLY A 113 -26.95 -16.92 24.44
CA GLY A 113 -26.01 -16.41 25.44
C GLY A 113 -26.18 -14.91 25.73
N PRO A 114 -25.33 -14.35 26.60
CA PRO A 114 -25.35 -12.92 26.92
C PRO A 114 -25.03 -12.06 25.68
N LEU A 115 -25.66 -10.89 25.61
CA LEU A 115 -25.44 -9.90 24.56
C LEU A 115 -24.46 -8.81 25.05
N PRO A 116 -23.65 -8.22 24.15
CA PRO A 116 -22.80 -7.08 24.50
C PRO A 116 -23.63 -5.85 24.87
N ALA A 117 -23.05 -4.97 25.70
CA ALA A 117 -23.69 -3.70 26.09
C ALA A 117 -23.98 -2.84 24.85
N GLY A 118 -25.25 -2.47 24.63
CA GLY A 118 -25.70 -1.72 23.44
C GLY A 118 -26.55 -2.51 22.43
N ALA A 119 -26.79 -3.80 22.65
CA ALA A 119 -27.57 -4.69 21.77
C ALA A 119 -29.09 -4.40 21.67
N GLY A 120 -29.57 -3.28 22.20
CA GLY A 120 -30.98 -2.87 22.16
C GLY A 120 -31.38 -2.03 20.94
N LEU A 121 -30.47 -1.76 20.00
CA LEU A 121 -30.73 -0.90 18.84
C LEU A 121 -31.59 -1.63 17.79
N SER A 122 -32.65 -0.96 17.35
CA SER A 122 -33.61 -1.45 16.36
C SER A 122 -32.96 -1.69 14.99
N ALA A 123 -33.55 -2.56 14.16
CA ALA A 123 -33.06 -2.85 12.81
C ALA A 123 -32.98 -1.59 11.92
N GLU A 124 -33.79 -0.56 12.20
CA GLU A 124 -33.79 0.74 11.51
C GLU A 124 -32.55 1.57 11.87
N GLU A 125 -32.17 1.62 13.15
CA GLU A 125 -30.94 2.30 13.61
C GLU A 125 -29.67 1.61 13.07
N GLN A 126 -29.71 0.29 12.92
CA GLN A 126 -28.63 -0.49 12.31
C GLN A 126 -28.50 -0.20 10.80
N ALA A 127 -29.61 0.03 10.09
CA ALA A 127 -29.59 0.40 8.69
C ALA A 127 -29.08 1.83 8.47
N GLN A 128 -29.47 2.77 9.33
CA GLN A 128 -29.02 4.16 9.31
C GLN A 128 -27.51 4.28 9.57
N ALA A 129 -26.98 3.54 10.56
CA ALA A 129 -25.55 3.52 10.88
C ALA A 129 -24.68 2.93 9.74
N ILE A 130 -25.24 2.04 8.91
CA ILE A 130 -24.55 1.51 7.73
C ILE A 130 -24.49 2.56 6.62
N LEU A 131 -25.55 3.35 6.43
CA LEU A 131 -25.56 4.47 5.48
C LEU A 131 -24.58 5.58 5.90
N GLU A 132 -24.47 5.85 7.20
CA GLU A 132 -23.51 6.83 7.73
C GLU A 132 -22.06 6.33 7.71
N ALA A 133 -21.82 5.02 7.73
CA ALA A 133 -20.49 4.43 7.58
C ALA A 133 -19.96 4.47 6.13
N GLU A 134 -20.83 4.70 5.14
CA GLU A 134 -20.47 5.00 3.75
C GLU A 134 -20.17 6.50 3.51
N ALA A 135 -20.26 7.34 4.54
CA ALA A 135 -19.72 8.70 4.46
C ALA A 135 -18.21 8.63 4.14
N PRO A 136 -17.70 9.52 3.27
CA PRO A 136 -16.35 9.43 2.74
C PRO A 136 -15.34 9.28 3.88
N VAL A 137 -14.44 8.31 3.71
CA VAL A 137 -13.25 8.07 4.55
C VAL A 137 -12.72 9.43 5.02
N PRO A 138 -12.64 9.69 6.34
CA PRO A 138 -12.28 11.02 6.82
C PRO A 138 -10.94 11.43 6.20
N ALA A 139 -10.92 12.65 5.70
CA ALA A 139 -9.79 13.31 5.08
C ALA A 139 -8.50 13.10 5.90
N ALA A 140 -7.37 12.93 5.19
CA ALA A 140 -5.99 12.92 5.66
C ALA A 140 -5.81 12.79 7.19
N SER A 141 -5.46 11.58 7.64
CA SER A 141 -4.99 11.28 9.00
C SER A 141 -4.17 12.45 9.60
N PRO A 142 -4.52 13.00 10.78
CA PRO A 142 -3.79 14.11 11.36
C PRO A 142 -2.37 13.67 11.72
N VAL A 143 -1.38 14.25 11.06
CA VAL A 143 0.04 14.13 11.42
C VAL A 143 0.40 15.34 12.28
N TRP A 144 0.91 15.09 13.49
CA TRP A 144 1.39 16.16 14.37
C TRP A 144 2.90 16.17 14.39
N ARG A 145 3.49 17.30 14.04
CA ARG A 145 4.92 17.54 14.18
C ARG A 145 5.21 18.08 15.58
N VAL A 146 6.03 17.34 16.33
CA VAL A 146 6.31 17.61 17.73
C VAL A 146 7.82 17.63 17.97
N GLN A 147 8.26 18.50 18.86
CA GLN A 147 9.63 18.58 19.34
C GLN A 147 9.69 17.85 20.68
N VAL A 148 10.61 16.88 20.82
CA VAL A 148 10.85 16.25 22.12
C VAL A 148 11.53 17.26 23.04
N LEU A 149 10.96 17.46 24.22
CA LEU A 149 11.50 18.34 25.25
C LEU A 149 12.24 17.55 26.34
N HIS A 150 11.75 16.36 26.67
CA HIS A 150 12.34 15.52 27.70
C HIS A 150 11.94 14.06 27.51
N ALA A 151 12.83 13.14 27.86
CA ALA A 151 12.51 11.71 27.97
C ALA A 151 13.06 11.16 29.29
N ASP A 152 12.16 10.57 30.08
CA ASP A 152 12.48 9.98 31.38
C ASP A 152 12.65 8.46 31.22
N LEU A 153 13.91 8.02 31.33
CA LEU A 153 14.29 6.61 31.23
C LEU A 153 13.75 5.76 32.39
N GLY A 154 13.50 6.36 33.55
CA GLY A 154 13.00 5.64 34.73
C GLY A 154 11.50 5.34 34.63
N THR A 155 10.73 6.26 34.05
CA THR A 155 9.26 6.11 33.92
C THR A 155 8.78 5.69 32.53
N GLY A 156 9.66 5.71 31.51
CA GLY A 156 9.30 5.42 30.13
C GLY A 156 8.52 6.55 29.45
N GLN A 157 8.48 7.74 30.05
CA GLN A 157 7.65 8.85 29.60
C GLN A 157 8.42 9.80 28.71
N LEU A 158 7.77 10.25 27.65
CA LEU A 158 8.32 11.23 26.72
C LEU A 158 7.44 12.47 26.72
N THR A 159 8.04 13.64 26.95
CA THR A 159 7.36 14.93 26.94
C THR A 159 7.74 15.67 25.67
N ALA A 160 6.73 16.14 24.94
CA ALA A 160 6.92 16.88 23.70
C ALA A 160 5.97 18.06 23.61
N GLU A 161 6.26 18.96 22.68
CA GLU A 161 5.43 20.12 22.35
C GLU A 161 5.24 20.20 20.84
N LEU A 162 4.11 20.73 20.38
CA LEU A 162 3.88 20.92 18.95
C LEU A 162 4.84 21.97 18.40
N CYS A 163 5.45 21.68 17.24
CA CYS A 163 6.27 22.67 16.54
C CYS A 163 5.42 23.82 15.97
N VAL A 164 4.15 23.57 15.67
CA VAL A 164 3.19 24.56 15.15
C VAL A 164 1.89 24.45 15.95
N PRO A 165 1.47 25.53 16.64
CA PRO A 165 0.18 25.58 17.33
C PRO A 165 -0.97 25.41 16.33
N ALA A 166 -2.01 24.66 16.70
CA ALA A 166 -3.22 24.54 15.90
C ALA A 166 -4.44 24.30 16.80
N ASP A 167 -5.62 24.71 16.31
CA ASP A 167 -6.88 24.52 17.01
C ASP A 167 -7.16 23.04 17.25
N ASN A 168 -7.72 22.71 18.42
CA ASN A 168 -7.98 21.34 18.89
C ASN A 168 -6.73 20.47 19.13
N ARG A 169 -5.55 21.09 19.33
CA ARG A 169 -4.33 20.39 19.75
C ARG A 169 -3.78 20.96 21.07
N PRO A 170 -2.91 20.22 21.80
CA PRO A 170 -2.32 20.72 23.04
C PRO A 170 -1.57 22.05 22.81
N SER A 171 -1.87 23.07 23.61
CA SER A 171 -1.25 24.40 23.50
C SER A 171 0.10 24.52 24.21
N GLY A 172 0.55 23.47 24.90
CA GLY A 172 1.83 23.42 25.60
C GLY A 172 2.34 21.99 25.72
N PRO A 173 3.38 21.75 26.55
CA PRO A 173 4.00 20.44 26.70
C PRO A 173 3.00 19.36 27.14
N PHE A 174 3.07 18.20 26.50
CA PHE A 174 2.23 17.05 26.79
C PHE A 174 3.04 15.75 26.80
N THR A 175 2.52 14.75 27.51
CA THR A 175 3.15 13.43 27.61
C THR A 175 2.69 12.53 26.47
N ILE A 176 3.64 11.87 25.82
CA ILE A 176 3.45 10.86 24.80
C ILE A 176 3.53 9.48 25.44
N ALA A 177 2.49 8.68 25.22
CA ALA A 177 2.47 7.27 25.58
C ALA A 177 3.01 6.43 24.41
N LEU A 178 4.31 6.16 24.42
CA LEU A 178 4.96 5.33 23.40
C LEU A 178 4.48 3.87 23.50
N PRO A 179 4.08 3.22 22.39
CA PRO A 179 3.91 1.77 22.34
C PRO A 179 5.24 1.05 22.58
N ALA A 180 5.22 -0.17 23.15
CA ALA A 180 6.43 -0.97 23.42
C ALA A 180 7.30 -1.25 22.18
N ALA A 181 6.73 -1.18 20.98
CA ALA A 181 7.48 -1.28 19.73
C ALA A 181 8.49 -0.12 19.52
N TYR A 182 8.41 0.94 20.32
CA TYR A 182 9.27 2.12 20.26
C TYR A 182 10.16 2.24 21.50
N ASP A 183 10.41 1.16 22.24
CA ASP A 183 11.26 1.21 23.45
C ASP A 183 12.67 1.75 23.13
N ASP A 184 13.23 1.39 21.96
CA ASP A 184 14.53 1.88 21.49
C ASP A 184 14.55 3.38 21.15
N LEU A 185 13.39 4.02 21.00
CA LEU A 185 13.30 5.46 20.77
C LEU A 185 13.63 6.26 22.04
N LEU A 186 13.33 5.72 23.23
CA LEU A 186 13.42 6.49 24.47
C LEU A 186 14.87 6.91 24.83
N PRO A 187 15.89 6.03 24.75
CA PRO A 187 17.28 6.43 24.97
C PRO A 187 17.75 7.48 23.95
N LEU A 188 17.33 7.33 22.69
CA LEU A 188 17.66 8.27 21.63
C LEU A 188 17.01 9.64 21.87
N ALA A 189 15.74 9.64 22.28
CA ALA A 189 14.99 10.83 22.60
C ALA A 189 15.60 11.60 23.78
N ALA A 190 16.09 10.88 24.80
CA ALA A 190 16.78 11.46 25.94
C ALA A 190 18.12 12.12 25.56
N ALA A 191 18.83 11.55 24.59
CA ALA A 191 20.12 12.06 24.14
C ALA A 191 19.98 13.24 23.15
N LEU A 192 19.10 13.09 22.15
CA LEU A 192 19.08 13.96 20.98
C LEU A 192 17.97 15.00 20.98
N HIS A 193 16.92 14.82 21.78
CA HIS A 193 15.73 15.67 21.75
C HIS A 193 15.22 15.85 20.29
N PRO A 194 14.84 14.76 19.60
CA PRO A 194 14.56 14.80 18.17
C PRO A 194 13.23 15.48 17.83
N VAL A 195 13.02 15.74 16.54
CA VAL A 195 11.69 16.03 16.00
C VAL A 195 10.98 14.72 15.67
N LEU A 196 9.70 14.61 16.03
CA LEU A 196 8.86 13.45 15.73
C LEU A 196 7.63 13.86 14.91
N HIS A 197 7.22 13.01 13.97
CA HIS A 197 5.86 13.02 13.44
C HIS A 197 5.02 11.95 14.14
N LEU A 198 4.01 12.39 14.88
CA LEU A 198 2.98 11.54 15.45
C LEU A 198 1.91 11.33 14.40
N VAL A 199 1.80 10.11 13.89
CA VAL A 199 0.76 9.74 12.92
C VAL A 199 -0.46 9.25 13.67
N ASN A 200 -1.61 9.86 13.43
CA ASN A 200 -2.88 9.56 14.11
C ASN A 200 -2.76 9.56 15.64
N PRO A 201 -2.36 10.69 16.26
CA PRO A 201 -2.33 10.81 17.71
C PRO A 201 -3.74 10.83 18.30
N VAL A 202 -3.95 10.05 19.36
CA VAL A 202 -5.22 9.95 20.09
C VAL A 202 -4.99 10.36 21.55
N ALA A 203 -5.82 11.28 22.05
CA ALA A 203 -5.81 11.64 23.46
C ALA A 203 -6.43 10.50 24.30
N GLN A 204 -5.72 10.09 25.34
CA GLN A 204 -6.15 9.08 26.28
C GLN A 204 -6.92 9.71 27.46
N PRO A 205 -7.75 8.93 28.19
CA PRO A 205 -8.51 9.45 29.34
C PRO A 205 -7.66 10.03 30.48
N ASP A 206 -6.38 9.62 30.55
CA ASP A 206 -5.39 10.11 31.52
C ASP A 206 -4.66 11.39 31.07
N GLY A 207 -5.05 11.96 29.92
CA GLY A 207 -4.47 13.17 29.34
C GLY A 207 -3.21 12.93 28.49
N ARG A 208 -2.74 11.69 28.35
CA ARG A 208 -1.58 11.37 27.51
C ARG A 208 -1.97 11.29 26.05
N ILE A 209 -1.03 11.56 25.16
CA ILE A 209 -1.20 11.39 23.71
C ILE A 209 -0.58 10.07 23.29
N ARG A 210 -1.39 9.15 22.76
CA ARG A 210 -0.92 7.88 22.20
C ARG A 210 -0.88 7.99 20.67
N PRO A 211 0.30 8.04 20.04
CA PRO A 211 0.42 7.95 18.59
C PRO A 211 0.20 6.52 18.09
N ARG A 212 -0.34 6.36 16.88
CA ARG A 212 -0.36 5.07 16.18
C ARG A 212 1.01 4.72 15.64
N ARG A 213 1.69 5.70 15.05
CA ARG A 213 3.10 5.60 14.68
C ARG A 213 3.86 6.84 15.05
N VAL A 214 5.13 6.62 15.29
CA VAL A 214 6.11 7.67 15.45
C VAL A 214 7.08 7.56 14.29
N VAL A 215 7.25 8.63 13.54
CA VAL A 215 8.37 8.79 12.61
C VAL A 215 9.40 9.68 13.31
N LEU A 216 10.58 9.10 13.53
CA LEU A 216 11.73 9.79 14.06
C LEU A 216 12.38 10.62 12.96
N GLU A 217 12.73 11.88 13.26
CA GLU A 217 13.42 12.80 12.36
C GLU A 217 12.80 12.78 10.95
N PRO A 218 11.55 13.27 10.81
CA PRO A 218 10.80 13.14 9.57
C PRO A 218 11.44 13.84 8.36
N ASP A 219 12.36 14.78 8.59
CA ASP A 219 13.12 15.43 7.53
C ASP A 219 14.34 14.60 7.07
N TYR A 220 14.71 13.56 7.83
CA TYR A 220 15.79 12.66 7.50
C TYR A 220 15.28 11.50 6.62
N LEU A 221 15.37 11.71 5.30
CA LEU A 221 14.93 10.73 4.32
C LEU A 221 15.93 9.57 4.20
N VAL A 222 15.47 8.35 4.50
CA VAL A 222 16.24 7.11 4.32
C VAL A 222 15.70 6.35 3.12
N SER A 223 16.60 5.87 2.25
CA SER A 223 16.21 5.03 1.11
C SER A 223 15.60 3.71 1.58
N VAL A 224 14.48 3.31 0.96
CA VAL A 224 13.83 2.02 1.24
C VAL A 224 14.75 0.83 0.95
N THR A 225 15.66 0.97 -0.03
CA THR A 225 16.67 -0.04 -0.34
C THR A 225 17.60 -0.26 0.85
N THR A 226 18.06 0.82 1.50
CA THR A 226 18.89 0.74 2.70
C THR A 226 18.16 0.00 3.82
N ILE A 227 16.87 0.30 4.03
CA ILE A 227 16.05 -0.38 5.04
C ILE A 227 15.89 -1.87 4.70
N ALA A 228 15.60 -2.19 3.43
CA ALA A 228 15.40 -3.55 2.96
C ALA A 228 16.67 -4.41 3.12
N GLU A 229 17.84 -3.82 2.89
CA GLU A 229 19.12 -4.50 3.05
C GLU A 229 19.49 -4.75 4.51
N CYS A 230 19.01 -3.91 5.44
CA CYS A 230 19.14 -4.19 6.86
C CYS A 230 18.30 -5.39 7.31
N ALA A 231 17.25 -5.77 6.58
CA ALA A 231 16.42 -6.94 6.89
C ALA A 231 17.09 -8.23 6.36
N GLN A 232 17.71 -8.98 7.26
CA GLN A 232 18.38 -10.25 6.95
C GLN A 232 17.52 -11.44 7.42
N ALA A 233 17.82 -12.65 6.94
CA ALA A 233 17.08 -13.86 7.30
C ALA A 233 17.06 -14.14 8.83
N GLY A 234 18.10 -13.70 9.54
CA GLY A 234 18.23 -13.84 11.00
C GLY A 234 17.68 -12.66 11.82
N GLY A 235 17.10 -11.64 11.17
CA GLY A 235 16.62 -10.42 11.82
C GLY A 235 17.15 -9.14 11.17
N THR A 236 16.89 -8.01 11.79
CA THR A 236 17.30 -6.70 11.28
C THR A 236 18.67 -6.31 11.84
N LEU A 237 19.62 -5.98 10.96
CA LEU A 237 20.97 -5.51 11.30
C LEU A 237 21.14 -4.05 10.84
N PRO A 238 20.84 -3.05 11.69
CA PRO A 238 20.90 -1.64 11.30
C PRO A 238 22.31 -1.16 10.95
N ASP A 239 23.35 -1.71 11.59
CA ASP A 239 24.75 -1.39 11.32
C ASP A 239 25.18 -1.71 9.88
N TRP A 240 24.40 -2.53 9.17
CA TRP A 240 24.61 -2.81 7.75
C TRP A 240 24.50 -1.56 6.88
N ALA A 241 23.56 -0.66 7.20
CA ALA A 241 23.44 0.63 6.52
C ALA A 241 24.72 1.47 6.69
N LEU A 242 25.28 1.48 7.91
CA LEU A 242 26.50 2.21 8.22
C LEU A 242 27.71 1.61 7.50
N LEU A 243 27.85 0.28 7.52
CA LEU A 243 28.92 -0.42 6.81
C LEU A 243 28.90 -0.08 5.31
N LYS A 244 27.72 -0.14 4.69
CA LYS A 244 27.55 0.18 3.26
C LYS A 244 27.87 1.63 2.94
N ALA A 245 27.53 2.57 3.83
CA ALA A 245 27.90 3.97 3.64
C ALA A 245 29.43 4.20 3.58
N PHE A 246 30.23 3.27 4.10
CA PHE A 246 31.69 3.29 4.00
C PHE A 246 32.26 2.41 2.86
N GLN A 247 31.44 1.62 2.17
CA GLN A 247 31.88 0.82 1.04
C GLN A 247 31.89 1.65 -0.24
N PRO A 248 32.84 1.42 -1.15
CA PRO A 248 32.81 2.05 -2.46
C PRO A 248 31.61 1.52 -3.26
N ASP A 249 30.93 2.41 -3.98
CA ASP A 249 29.91 2.02 -4.94
C ASP A 249 30.57 1.26 -6.11
N GLU A 250 30.50 -0.06 -6.10
CA GLU A 250 30.97 -0.87 -7.22
C GLU A 250 29.97 -0.78 -8.38
N THR A 251 30.36 -0.08 -9.44
CA THR A 251 29.59 -0.07 -10.69
C THR A 251 29.71 -1.44 -11.35
N SER A 252 28.67 -2.27 -11.19
CA SER A 252 28.61 -3.60 -11.79
C SER A 252 27.79 -3.60 -13.08
N ARG A 253 28.16 -4.47 -14.02
CA ARG A 253 27.41 -4.67 -15.27
C ARG A 253 25.90 -4.91 -15.04
N PRO A 254 25.46 -5.77 -14.10
CA PRO A 254 24.03 -5.98 -13.85
C PRO A 254 23.30 -4.73 -13.38
N LEU A 255 23.95 -3.88 -12.58
CA LEU A 255 23.40 -2.61 -12.13
C LEU A 255 23.23 -1.64 -13.30
N VAL A 256 24.26 -1.51 -14.15
CA VAL A 256 24.17 -0.63 -15.32
C VAL A 256 23.11 -1.14 -16.30
N VAL A 257 23.09 -2.44 -16.61
CA VAL A 257 22.05 -3.03 -17.47
C VAL A 257 20.66 -2.79 -16.89
N GLY A 258 20.47 -2.99 -15.58
CA GLY A 258 19.20 -2.72 -14.91
C GLY A 258 18.73 -1.27 -15.09
N ASN A 259 19.60 -0.30 -14.81
CA ASN A 259 19.30 1.11 -14.97
C ASN A 259 18.95 1.47 -16.42
N LEU A 260 19.66 0.88 -17.40
CA LEU A 260 19.39 1.10 -18.82
C LEU A 260 18.06 0.47 -19.26
N VAL A 261 17.68 -0.65 -18.67
CA VAL A 261 16.37 -1.28 -18.91
C VAL A 261 15.24 -0.45 -18.32
N ASN A 262 15.40 0.09 -17.10
CA ASN A 262 14.43 1.02 -16.50
C ASN A 262 14.21 2.24 -17.40
N MET A 263 15.30 2.89 -17.83
CA MET A 263 15.22 4.05 -18.72
C MET A 263 14.53 3.74 -20.05
N LEU A 264 14.75 2.53 -20.58
CA LEU A 264 14.10 2.09 -21.81
C LEU A 264 12.60 1.83 -21.61
N LEU A 265 12.20 1.28 -20.46
CA LEU A 265 10.79 1.16 -20.09
C LEU A 265 10.13 2.54 -19.95
N ASP A 266 10.79 3.47 -19.25
CA ASP A 266 10.30 4.83 -19.03
C ASP A 266 10.04 5.55 -20.35
N GLU A 267 10.94 5.41 -21.32
CA GLU A 267 10.78 6.02 -22.64
C GLU A 267 9.65 5.34 -23.44
N GLU A 268 9.49 4.01 -23.36
CA GLU A 268 8.37 3.32 -24.03
C GLU A 268 7.02 3.74 -23.45
N VAL A 269 6.90 3.85 -22.12
CA VAL A 269 5.70 4.34 -21.43
C VAL A 269 5.40 5.78 -21.84
N SER A 270 6.42 6.64 -21.81
CA SER A 270 6.30 8.03 -22.22
C SER A 270 5.90 8.19 -23.70
N HIS A 271 6.40 7.31 -24.57
CA HIS A 271 6.04 7.30 -25.99
C HIS A 271 4.58 6.89 -26.22
N ALA A 272 4.09 5.89 -25.50
CA ALA A 272 2.70 5.45 -25.59
C ALA A 272 1.72 6.51 -25.07
N ALA A 273 2.03 7.15 -23.93
CA ALA A 273 1.22 8.24 -23.38
C ALA A 273 1.08 9.40 -24.38
N ARG A 274 2.19 9.81 -25.01
CA ARG A 274 2.20 10.86 -26.07
C ARG A 274 1.33 10.48 -27.28
N GLN A 275 1.31 9.20 -27.67
CA GLN A 275 0.46 8.74 -28.78
C GLN A 275 -1.03 8.80 -28.44
N GLU A 276 -1.44 8.43 -27.22
CA GLU A 276 -2.85 8.53 -26.81
C GLU A 276 -3.30 9.98 -26.64
N GLU A 277 -2.46 10.84 -26.05
CA GLU A 277 -2.72 12.29 -26.00
C GLU A 277 -2.95 12.85 -27.40
N TRP A 278 -2.08 12.52 -28.36
CA TRP A 278 -2.21 12.95 -29.75
C TRP A 278 -3.44 12.38 -30.45
N ALA A 279 -3.79 11.12 -30.20
CA ALA A 279 -4.99 10.48 -30.75
C ALA A 279 -6.30 11.05 -30.16
N SER A 280 -6.25 11.61 -28.94
CA SER A 280 -7.38 12.24 -28.27
C SER A 280 -7.67 13.67 -28.74
N LEU A 281 -6.70 14.31 -29.41
CA LEU A 281 -6.87 15.63 -29.99
C LEU A 281 -7.80 15.56 -31.21
N PRO A 282 -8.79 16.48 -31.34
CA PRO A 282 -9.64 16.52 -32.52
C PRO A 282 -8.78 16.77 -33.76
N SER A 283 -8.99 15.98 -34.83
CA SER A 283 -8.18 16.01 -36.06
C SER A 283 -8.00 17.41 -36.66
N ALA A 284 -8.96 18.33 -36.46
CA ALA A 284 -8.87 19.72 -36.90
C ALA A 284 -7.83 20.58 -36.13
N ALA A 285 -7.52 20.25 -34.88
CA ALA A 285 -6.52 20.96 -34.06
C ALA A 285 -5.08 20.53 -34.39
N VAL A 286 -4.90 19.31 -34.92
CA VAL A 286 -3.60 18.75 -35.29
C VAL A 286 -3.14 19.23 -36.67
N LEU A 287 -4.08 19.60 -37.55
CA LEU A 287 -3.82 19.96 -38.96
C LEU A 287 -3.75 21.46 -39.23
N ALA A 288 -4.02 22.31 -38.23
CA ALA A 288 -4.05 23.76 -38.40
C ALA A 288 -2.68 24.37 -38.09
N GLU A 289 -1.91 24.70 -39.12
CA GLU A 289 -0.78 25.61 -39.00
C GLU A 289 -1.22 27.02 -39.41
N VAL A 290 -0.83 28.01 -38.60
CA VAL A 290 -1.11 29.42 -38.91
C VAL A 290 0.08 29.96 -39.70
N ASP A 291 -0.15 30.37 -40.95
CA ASP A 291 0.86 31.09 -41.71
C ASP A 291 1.11 32.45 -41.04
N GLU A 292 2.25 32.58 -40.37
CA GLU A 292 2.64 33.78 -39.62
C GLU A 292 2.73 35.05 -40.48
N ALA A 293 2.88 34.93 -41.81
CA ALA A 293 2.97 36.07 -42.71
C ALA A 293 1.61 36.59 -43.19
N THR A 294 0.60 35.73 -43.29
CA THR A 294 -0.71 36.07 -43.88
C THR A 294 -1.88 35.94 -42.89
N GLY A 295 -1.65 35.32 -41.73
CA GLY A 295 -2.66 35.11 -40.69
C GLY A 295 -3.78 34.15 -41.08
N LYS A 296 -3.64 33.44 -42.21
CA LYS A 296 -4.59 32.42 -42.64
C LYS A 296 -4.27 31.08 -42.00
N ILE A 297 -5.33 30.38 -41.59
CA ILE A 297 -5.26 29.01 -41.09
C ILE A 297 -5.31 28.10 -42.33
N GLU A 298 -4.20 27.43 -42.61
CA GLU A 298 -4.14 26.40 -43.64
C GLU A 298 -4.22 25.02 -42.98
N PHE A 299 -5.02 24.14 -43.56
CA PHE A 299 -5.19 22.77 -43.10
C PHE A 299 -4.24 21.88 -43.89
N ALA A 300 -3.26 21.26 -43.24
CA ALA A 300 -2.33 20.34 -43.90
C ALA A 300 -3.06 19.09 -44.44
N GLU A 301 -2.70 18.64 -45.65
CA GLU A 301 -3.17 17.35 -46.20
C GLU A 301 -2.46 16.19 -45.51
N GLU A 302 -3.26 15.38 -44.81
CA GLU A 302 -2.98 14.10 -44.11
C GLU A 302 -1.71 14.02 -43.23
N PRO A 303 -1.83 13.60 -41.96
CA PRO A 303 -0.66 13.49 -41.10
C PRO A 303 0.28 12.42 -41.66
N ALA A 304 1.55 12.78 -41.82
CA ALA A 304 2.62 11.82 -42.09
C ALA A 304 2.48 10.64 -41.13
N THR A 305 2.39 9.42 -41.67
CA THR A 305 2.36 8.17 -40.90
C THR A 305 3.54 8.12 -39.94
N GLN A 306 3.35 8.62 -38.71
CA GLN A 306 4.33 8.54 -37.65
C GLN A 306 4.36 7.10 -37.16
N ALA A 307 5.57 6.55 -37.07
CA ALA A 307 5.80 5.16 -36.73
C ALA A 307 5.02 4.78 -35.47
N THR A 308 4.10 3.83 -35.62
CA THR A 308 3.26 3.32 -34.54
C THR A 308 4.07 2.59 -33.46
N GLU A 309 5.35 2.32 -33.72
CA GLU A 309 6.22 1.47 -32.91
C GLU A 309 7.44 2.24 -32.40
N PHE A 310 7.84 1.96 -31.15
CA PHE A 310 8.97 2.60 -30.48
C PHE A 310 10.30 2.33 -31.21
N ASP A 311 11.02 3.39 -31.59
CA ASP A 311 12.33 3.31 -32.27
C ASP A 311 13.48 2.99 -31.30
N LEU A 312 13.67 1.70 -31.03
CA LEU A 312 14.72 1.17 -30.16
C LEU A 312 16.14 1.59 -30.61
N GLU A 313 16.42 1.51 -31.91
CA GLU A 313 17.76 1.82 -32.44
C GLU A 313 18.04 3.32 -32.41
N GLY A 314 17.02 4.15 -32.64
CA GLY A 314 17.08 5.59 -32.43
C GLY A 314 17.35 5.94 -30.98
N PHE A 315 16.69 5.28 -30.03
CA PHE A 315 16.94 5.44 -28.60
C PHE A 315 18.40 5.13 -28.23
N PHE A 316 18.93 3.98 -28.68
CA PHE A 316 20.33 3.61 -28.44
C PHE A 316 21.32 4.63 -28.99
N LYS A 317 21.11 5.13 -30.21
CA LYS A 317 22.04 6.05 -30.88
C LYS A 317 21.95 7.48 -30.36
N LYS A 318 20.75 7.94 -29.99
CA LYS A 318 20.51 9.38 -29.72
C LYS A 318 20.36 9.72 -28.24
N ARG A 319 19.87 8.79 -27.40
CA ARG A 319 19.54 9.07 -25.99
C ARG A 319 20.34 8.24 -25.00
N LEU A 320 20.48 6.93 -25.20
CA LEU A 320 21.07 6.00 -24.22
C LEU A 320 22.45 6.45 -23.71
N PHE A 321 23.37 6.78 -24.60
CA PHE A 321 24.70 7.24 -24.18
C PHE A 321 24.68 8.66 -23.59
N ARG A 322 23.79 9.53 -24.08
CA ARG A 322 23.73 10.93 -23.63
C ARG A 322 23.17 11.06 -22.21
N SER A 323 22.29 10.15 -21.81
CA SER A 323 21.66 10.16 -20.49
C SER A 323 22.59 9.65 -19.38
N ASN A 324 23.50 8.71 -19.67
CA ASN A 324 24.42 8.13 -18.68
C ASN A 324 25.85 7.90 -19.20
N PRO A 325 26.55 8.93 -19.73
CA PRO A 325 27.84 8.75 -20.39
C PRO A 325 28.94 8.24 -19.45
N LEU A 326 28.96 8.72 -18.20
CA LEU A 326 30.01 8.36 -17.22
C LEU A 326 29.86 6.92 -16.73
N THR A 327 28.65 6.52 -16.34
CA THR A 327 28.34 5.16 -15.86
C THR A 327 28.62 4.12 -16.94
N ILE A 328 28.22 4.40 -18.18
CA ILE A 328 28.43 3.51 -19.31
C ILE A 328 29.92 3.40 -19.65
N SER A 329 30.66 4.52 -19.63
CA SER A 329 32.11 4.52 -19.93
C SER A 329 32.96 3.87 -18.84
N ALA A 330 32.44 3.75 -17.62
CA ALA A 330 33.12 3.08 -16.50
C ALA A 330 33.06 1.54 -16.60
N LEU A 331 32.23 0.98 -17.48
CA LEU A 331 32.13 -0.46 -17.67
C LEU A 331 33.38 -1.03 -18.34
N PRO A 332 33.93 -2.17 -17.85
CA PRO A 332 35.04 -2.88 -18.49
C PRO A 332 34.78 -3.20 -19.97
N GLU A 333 33.52 -3.45 -20.33
CA GLU A 333 33.06 -3.74 -21.68
C GLU A 333 33.37 -2.60 -22.66
N PHE A 334 33.32 -1.34 -22.21
CA PHE A 334 33.65 -0.18 -23.03
C PHE A 334 35.15 -0.03 -23.32
N GLN A 335 35.99 -0.81 -22.63
CA GLN A 335 37.43 -0.88 -22.88
C GLN A 335 37.78 -1.91 -23.98
N THR A 336 36.81 -2.69 -24.45
CA THR A 336 37.00 -3.74 -25.45
C THR A 336 36.26 -3.42 -26.75
N ARG A 337 36.74 -3.95 -27.88
CA ARG A 337 36.09 -3.74 -29.19
C ARG A 337 34.68 -4.34 -29.29
N ASN A 338 34.38 -5.37 -28.50
CA ASN A 338 33.12 -6.13 -28.59
C ASN A 338 32.13 -5.84 -27.47
N GLY A 339 32.56 -5.24 -26.36
CA GLY A 339 31.71 -5.09 -25.18
C GLY A 339 30.52 -4.16 -25.37
N VAL A 340 30.65 -3.09 -26.17
CA VAL A 340 29.51 -2.22 -26.50
C VAL A 340 28.46 -2.96 -27.36
N PRO A 341 28.83 -3.65 -28.46
CA PRO A 341 27.91 -4.54 -29.17
C PRO A 341 27.21 -5.58 -28.28
N GLU A 342 27.95 -6.21 -27.36
CA GLU A 342 27.41 -7.20 -26.43
C GLU A 342 26.37 -6.59 -25.48
N LEU A 343 26.67 -5.42 -24.89
CA LEU A 343 25.73 -4.69 -24.04
C LEU A 343 24.44 -4.35 -24.78
N LEU A 344 24.55 -3.81 -26.00
CA LEU A 344 23.37 -3.46 -26.81
C LEU A 344 22.54 -4.70 -27.16
N ASN A 345 23.19 -5.83 -27.46
CA ASN A 345 22.48 -7.09 -27.73
C ASN A 345 21.73 -7.61 -26.50
N ASP A 346 22.30 -7.46 -25.31
CA ASP A 346 21.62 -7.81 -24.06
C ASP A 346 20.42 -6.90 -23.80
N LEU A 347 20.55 -5.59 -24.03
CA LEU A 347 19.42 -4.66 -23.94
C LEU A 347 18.30 -5.01 -24.92
N ARG A 348 18.63 -5.39 -26.17
CA ARG A 348 17.63 -5.88 -27.14
C ARG A 348 16.88 -7.11 -26.61
N ARG A 349 17.60 -8.06 -25.99
CA ARG A 349 16.99 -9.27 -25.41
C ARG A 349 16.08 -8.93 -24.23
N GLN A 350 16.51 -8.03 -23.35
CA GLN A 350 15.68 -7.54 -22.23
C GLN A 350 14.43 -6.83 -22.75
N TYR A 351 14.57 -5.98 -23.76
CA TYR A 351 13.45 -5.29 -24.40
C TYR A 351 12.44 -6.26 -25.02
N GLN A 352 12.90 -7.28 -25.75
CA GLN A 352 12.04 -8.34 -26.27
C GLN A 352 11.30 -9.07 -25.16
N THR A 353 11.98 -9.32 -24.04
CA THR A 353 11.36 -9.96 -22.86
C THR A 353 10.26 -9.08 -22.27
N LEU A 354 10.52 -7.78 -22.09
CA LEU A 354 9.51 -6.81 -21.65
C LEU A 354 8.29 -6.78 -22.58
N ARG A 355 8.49 -6.72 -23.90
CA ARG A 355 7.38 -6.74 -24.87
C ARG A 355 6.59 -8.04 -24.85
N ASN A 356 7.27 -9.18 -24.70
CA ASN A 356 6.60 -10.47 -24.57
C ASN A 356 5.75 -10.53 -23.29
N THR A 357 6.28 -10.05 -22.16
CA THR A 357 5.54 -9.94 -20.88
C THR A 357 4.33 -9.01 -21.01
N ARG A 358 4.46 -7.90 -21.74
CA ARG A 358 3.34 -6.99 -22.02
C ARG A 358 2.20 -7.69 -22.75
N VAL A 359 2.50 -8.42 -23.84
CA VAL A 359 1.49 -9.10 -24.67
C VAL A 359 0.86 -10.28 -23.91
N GLN A 360 1.66 -11.04 -23.17
CA GLN A 360 1.19 -12.20 -22.41
C GLN A 360 0.48 -11.81 -21.11
N GLY A 361 0.58 -10.55 -20.66
CA GLY A 361 0.28 -10.15 -19.29
C GLY A 361 1.17 -10.90 -18.28
N PHE A 362 0.96 -10.69 -16.98
CA PHE A 362 1.61 -11.51 -15.94
C PHE A 362 0.85 -12.83 -15.70
N ILE A 363 0.26 -13.40 -16.76
CA ILE A 363 -0.63 -14.57 -16.69
C ILE A 363 0.13 -15.84 -16.25
N ALA A 364 1.45 -15.89 -16.49
CA ALA A 364 2.27 -17.05 -16.14
C ALA A 364 2.80 -16.97 -14.69
N GLY A 365 1.97 -17.35 -13.71
CA GLY A 365 2.46 -17.80 -12.40
C GLY A 365 2.04 -16.98 -11.17
N SER A 366 1.07 -16.08 -11.28
CA SER A 366 0.49 -15.42 -10.10
C SER A 366 -0.08 -16.45 -9.12
N ARG A 367 0.54 -16.58 -7.94
CA ARG A 367 0.08 -17.47 -6.85
C ARG A 367 -1.29 -17.07 -6.28
N THR A 368 -1.78 -15.87 -6.63
CA THR A 368 -3.02 -15.29 -6.07
C THR A 368 -4.26 -15.54 -6.93
N GLY A 369 -4.13 -16.19 -8.10
CA GLY A 369 -5.26 -16.54 -8.96
C GLY A 369 -5.91 -15.34 -9.69
N TYR A 370 -5.33 -14.15 -9.58
CA TYR A 370 -5.74 -12.98 -10.37
C TYR A 370 -5.33 -13.17 -11.84
N GLN A 371 -6.32 -13.18 -12.75
CA GLN A 371 -6.07 -13.03 -14.18
C GLN A 371 -5.73 -11.57 -14.47
N GLN A 372 -4.45 -11.27 -14.65
CA GLN A 372 -4.02 -9.94 -15.08
C GLN A 372 -4.25 -9.81 -16.58
N GLN A 373 -4.97 -8.76 -16.98
CA GLN A 373 -5.13 -8.39 -18.38
C GLN A 373 -3.76 -8.01 -18.98
N PRO A 374 -3.60 -7.98 -20.31
CA PRO A 374 -2.39 -7.47 -20.93
C PRO A 374 -2.09 -6.05 -20.44
N LEU A 375 -0.81 -5.76 -20.19
CA LEU A 375 -0.36 -4.43 -19.77
C LEU A 375 -0.62 -3.41 -20.89
N ARG A 376 -1.51 -2.45 -20.64
CA ARG A 376 -1.69 -1.29 -21.51
C ARG A 376 -0.71 -0.21 -21.08
N VAL A 377 0.32 -0.01 -21.90
CA VAL A 377 1.43 0.90 -21.61
C VAL A 377 0.98 2.36 -21.42
N ALA A 378 -0.15 2.76 -22.01
CA ALA A 378 -0.71 4.10 -21.80
C ALA A 378 -1.42 4.26 -20.44
N ASP A 379 -1.87 3.16 -19.83
CA ASP A 379 -2.48 3.15 -18.49
C ASP A 379 -1.41 2.95 -17.39
N CYS A 380 -0.13 3.15 -17.74
CA CYS A 380 1.00 3.03 -16.82
C CYS A 380 1.49 4.41 -16.36
N PHE A 381 1.68 4.54 -15.05
CA PHE A 381 2.26 5.70 -14.39
C PHE A 381 3.69 5.36 -13.94
N LEU A 382 4.65 6.20 -14.37
CA LEU A 382 6.06 6.10 -14.00
C LEU A 382 6.32 6.80 -12.68
N GLU A 383 7.15 6.18 -11.84
CA GLU A 383 7.64 6.76 -10.59
C GLU A 383 6.56 7.36 -9.65
N PRO A 384 5.34 6.78 -9.49
CA PRO A 384 4.34 7.39 -8.63
C PRO A 384 4.76 7.32 -7.16
N ALA A 385 4.61 8.45 -6.47
CA ALA A 385 4.80 8.52 -5.04
C ALA A 385 3.60 7.90 -4.32
N PHE A 386 3.86 7.09 -3.30
CA PHE A 386 2.83 6.53 -2.44
C PHE A 386 3.18 6.73 -0.97
N LEU A 387 2.16 6.90 -0.14
CA LEU A 387 2.32 6.92 1.30
C LEU A 387 1.82 5.59 1.87
N SER A 388 2.72 4.80 2.45
CA SER A 388 2.34 3.63 3.21
C SER A 388 1.65 4.06 4.50
N ALA A 389 0.33 4.00 4.49
CA ALA A 389 -0.47 4.17 5.70
C ALA A 389 -0.22 3.07 6.74
N THR A 390 0.57 2.03 6.45
CA THR A 390 0.96 0.93 7.37
C THR A 390 2.33 1.10 7.99
N TYR A 391 3.25 1.82 7.34
CA TYR A 391 4.61 2.02 7.84
C TYR A 391 4.97 3.50 8.06
N GLY A 392 4.09 4.43 7.65
CA GLY A 392 4.40 5.86 7.69
C GLY A 392 5.49 6.26 6.70
N LEU A 393 5.80 5.40 5.73
CA LEU A 393 6.86 5.60 4.75
C LEU A 393 6.27 6.20 3.48
N GLN A 394 6.91 7.25 2.96
CA GLN A 394 6.70 7.71 1.61
C GLN A 394 7.65 6.92 0.70
N GLY A 395 7.09 6.12 -0.20
CA GLY A 395 7.83 5.37 -1.19
C GLY A 395 7.55 5.88 -2.60
N ARG A 396 8.35 5.39 -3.54
CA ARG A 396 8.19 5.61 -4.97
C ARG A 396 8.17 4.24 -5.64
N LEU A 397 7.13 3.96 -6.43
CA LEU A 397 7.05 2.72 -7.21
C LEU A 397 7.79 2.91 -8.52
N ASP A 398 8.35 1.86 -9.11
CA ASP A 398 8.93 1.97 -10.45
C ASP A 398 7.83 2.20 -11.50
N LEU A 399 6.80 1.35 -11.50
CA LEU A 399 5.68 1.42 -12.44
C LEU A 399 4.37 0.99 -11.76
N LEU A 400 3.32 1.80 -11.93
CA LEU A 400 1.95 1.46 -11.55
C LEU A 400 1.09 1.37 -12.80
N HIS A 401 0.38 0.26 -12.98
CA HIS A 401 -0.60 0.12 -14.06
C HIS A 401 -2.01 0.11 -13.48
N GLU A 402 -2.88 0.96 -14.03
CA GLU A 402 -4.29 1.00 -13.68
C GLU A 402 -5.10 0.19 -14.70
N SER A 403 -5.80 -0.83 -14.22
CA SER A 403 -6.70 -1.64 -15.04
C SER A 403 -8.15 -1.50 -14.57
N PRO A 404 -9.15 -1.81 -15.42
CA PRO A 404 -10.56 -1.86 -15.00
C PRO A 404 -10.81 -2.83 -13.83
N THR A 405 -9.90 -3.77 -13.60
CA THR A 405 -9.99 -4.81 -12.56
C THR A 405 -9.18 -4.48 -11.29
N GLY A 406 -8.44 -3.37 -11.26
CA GLY A 406 -7.61 -2.94 -10.13
C GLY A 406 -6.24 -2.40 -10.54
N TYR A 407 -5.34 -2.29 -9.57
CA TYR A 407 -3.98 -1.77 -9.77
C TYR A 407 -2.93 -2.88 -9.78
N ASP A 408 -2.00 -2.80 -10.73
CA ASP A 408 -0.82 -3.66 -10.79
C ASP A 408 0.43 -2.84 -10.44
N ILE A 409 1.20 -3.33 -9.47
CA ILE A 409 2.49 -2.73 -9.08
C ILE A 409 3.59 -3.55 -9.73
N VAL A 410 4.40 -2.90 -10.56
CA VAL A 410 5.51 -3.53 -11.27
C VAL A 410 6.82 -2.90 -10.80
N GLU A 411 7.71 -3.75 -10.30
CA GLU A 411 8.99 -3.35 -9.74
C GLU A 411 10.11 -4.03 -10.55
N LEU A 412 11.05 -3.25 -11.06
CA LEU A 412 12.17 -3.77 -11.83
C LEU A 412 13.35 -4.04 -10.89
N LYS A 413 13.70 -5.31 -10.72
CA LYS A 413 14.87 -5.71 -9.93
C LYS A 413 16.01 -6.13 -10.84
N SER A 414 17.16 -5.48 -10.69
CA SER A 414 18.41 -6.02 -11.20
C SER A 414 18.84 -7.17 -10.28
N SER A 415 19.04 -8.36 -10.86
CA SER A 415 19.64 -9.48 -10.14
C SER A 415 20.94 -9.88 -10.82
N THR A 416 21.96 -10.12 -10.02
CA THR A 416 23.06 -10.99 -10.41
C THR A 416 22.49 -12.41 -10.43
N LYS A 417 22.47 -13.06 -11.59
CA LYS A 417 22.37 -14.52 -11.61
C LYS A 417 23.58 -15.05 -10.86
N VAL A 418 23.36 -15.61 -9.67
CA VAL A 418 24.34 -16.42 -8.95
C VAL A 418 24.43 -17.78 -9.61
#